data_AF-A0A1N6Q3Y7-F1
#
_entry.id   AF-A0A1N6Q3Y7-F1
#
_cell.length_a   1.000
_cell.length_b   1.000
_cell.length_c   1.000
_cell.angle_alpha   90.00
_cell.angle_beta   90.00
_cell.angle_gamma   90.00
#
_symmetry.space_group_name_H-M   'P 1'
#
loop_
_entity.id
_entity.type
_entity.pdbx_description
1 polymer ?
#
loop_
_entity_poly.entity_id
_entity_poly.type
_entity_poly.pdbx_seq_one_letter_code
_entity_poly.pdbx_strand_id
1 'polypeptide(L)'
;MTIAPKPPRAPADLSPAARKLWAKLHDDYVIDDAARLATLHEGLRAYDRAAEAAAIVTAQGITVLDRYGVPKVNPAVDVEHRSRTLFLAAMKQLQFKVDDAPPPKIGRPPRGR
;
A
#
# COMPACT_ATOMS: atom_id res chain seq x y z
N MET A 1 19.46 -23.08 19.31
CA MET A 1 18.30 -22.17 19.41
C MET A 1 18.58 -21.00 18.49
N THR A 2 18.00 -20.99 17.29
CA THR A 2 18.22 -19.91 16.31
C THR A 2 17.34 -18.73 16.72
N ILE A 3 17.95 -17.63 17.16
CA ILE A 3 17.24 -16.39 17.50
C ILE A 3 16.75 -15.82 16.16
N ALA A 4 15.43 -15.78 15.96
CA ALA A 4 14.85 -15.08 14.82
C ALA A 4 15.35 -13.62 14.83
N PRO A 5 15.85 -13.07 13.70
CA PRO A 5 16.38 -11.73 13.67
C PRO A 5 15.28 -10.72 14.05
N LYS A 6 15.60 -9.78 14.95
CA LYS A 6 14.69 -8.71 15.33
C LYS A 6 14.33 -7.91 14.09
N PRO A 7 13.03 -7.62 13.84
CA PRO A 7 12.62 -6.90 12.65
C PRO A 7 13.25 -5.49 12.62
N PRO A 8 13.61 -4.99 11.43
CA PRO A 8 14.21 -3.68 11.29
C PRO A 8 13.26 -2.60 11.81
N ARG A 9 13.84 -1.61 12.48
CA ARG A 9 13.09 -0.47 13.01
C ARG A 9 12.43 0.28 11.86
N ALA A 10 11.14 0.61 12.02
CA ALA A 10 10.41 1.39 11.03
C ALA A 10 11.12 2.73 10.74
N PRO A 11 11.21 3.15 9.46
CA PRO A 11 11.75 4.45 9.09
C PRO A 11 11.04 5.62 9.79
N ALA A 12 11.80 6.65 10.18
CA ALA A 12 11.31 7.76 11.01
C ALA A 12 10.38 8.73 10.26
N ASP A 13 10.52 8.79 8.94
CA ASP A 13 9.75 9.61 8.01
C ASP A 13 8.33 9.09 7.75
N LEU A 14 8.02 7.86 8.17
CA LEU A 14 6.68 7.30 8.09
C LEU A 14 5.76 7.86 9.16
N SER A 15 4.47 8.00 8.84
CA SER A 15 3.43 8.36 9.80
C SER A 15 3.27 7.28 10.89
N PRO A 16 2.65 7.59 12.04
CA PRO A 16 2.35 6.58 13.06
C PRO A 16 1.54 5.39 12.53
N ALA A 17 0.62 5.63 11.60
CA ALA A 17 -0.19 4.58 10.98
C ALA A 17 0.66 3.69 10.06
N ALA A 18 1.51 4.28 9.21
CA ALA A 18 2.43 3.53 8.37
C ALA A 18 3.47 2.74 9.18
N ARG A 19 4.01 3.29 10.28
CA ARG A 19 4.92 2.55 11.17
C ARG A 19 4.23 1.36 11.84
N LYS A 20 2.95 1.50 12.22
CA LYS A 20 2.16 0.37 12.74
C LYS A 20 1.99 -0.72 11.68
N LEU A 21 1.73 -0.33 10.44
CA LEU A 21 1.64 -1.27 9.32
C LEU A 21 2.98 -1.94 9.01
N TRP A 22 4.09 -1.19 9.05
CA TRP A 22 5.45 -1.73 8.93
C TRP A 22 5.72 -2.83 9.96
N ALA A 23 5.44 -2.55 11.23
CA ALA A 23 5.63 -3.53 12.30
C ALA A 23 4.77 -4.78 12.07
N LYS A 24 3.48 -4.58 11.81
CA LYS A 24 2.56 -5.70 11.53
C LYS A 24 3.02 -6.56 10.34
N LEU A 25 3.48 -5.95 9.25
CA LEU A 25 3.95 -6.71 8.08
C LEU A 25 5.22 -7.50 8.36
N HIS A 26 6.07 -7.05 9.28
CA HIS A 26 7.23 -7.83 9.72
C HIS A 26 6.87 -8.92 10.74
N ASP A 27 5.78 -8.73 11.51
CA ASP A 27 5.25 -9.77 12.40
C ASP A 27 4.58 -10.89 11.59
N ASP A 28 3.85 -10.52 10.53
CA ASP A 28 3.08 -11.46 9.70
C ASP A 28 3.94 -12.14 8.62
N TYR A 29 5.02 -11.49 8.14
CA TYR A 29 5.82 -11.98 7.01
C TYR A 29 7.32 -11.81 7.22
N VAL A 30 8.10 -12.76 6.70
CA VAL A 30 9.55 -12.64 6.61
C VAL A 30 9.90 -11.69 5.45
N ILE A 31 10.38 -10.51 5.80
CA ILE A 31 10.86 -9.45 4.89
C ILE A 31 12.32 -9.15 5.27
N ASP A 32 13.24 -9.92 4.71
CA ASP A 32 14.68 -9.89 5.01
C ASP A 32 15.53 -9.36 3.85
N ASP A 33 15.02 -9.42 2.62
CA ASP A 33 15.68 -8.90 1.43
C ASP A 33 15.63 -7.36 1.35
N ALA A 34 16.78 -6.75 1.08
CA ALA A 34 16.95 -5.31 0.94
C ALA A 34 16.04 -4.71 -0.15
N ALA A 35 15.83 -5.42 -1.27
CA ALA A 35 14.94 -4.94 -2.33
C ALA A 35 13.47 -4.92 -1.89
N ARG A 36 13.05 -5.93 -1.11
CA ARG A 36 11.71 -5.98 -0.51
C ARG A 36 11.54 -4.91 0.56
N LEU A 37 12.54 -4.67 1.40
CA LEU A 37 12.51 -3.59 2.39
C LEU A 37 12.37 -2.21 1.73
N ALA A 38 13.13 -1.95 0.66
CA ALA A 38 13.02 -0.69 -0.10
C ALA A 38 11.63 -0.54 -0.75
N THR A 39 11.10 -1.62 -1.35
CA THR A 39 9.76 -1.63 -1.95
C THR A 39 8.67 -1.38 -0.91
N LEU A 40 8.79 -1.97 0.28
CA LEU A 40 7.87 -1.75 1.39
C LEU A 40 7.94 -0.30 1.88
N HIS A 41 9.14 0.26 2.05
CA HIS A 41 9.30 1.64 2.49
C HIS A 41 8.65 2.63 1.53
N GLU A 42 8.91 2.50 0.23
CA GLU A 42 8.29 3.35 -0.80
C GLU A 42 6.78 3.14 -0.90
N GLY A 43 6.30 1.90 -0.76
CA GLY A 43 4.88 1.60 -0.68
C GLY A 43 4.19 2.32 0.49
N LEU A 44 4.81 2.32 1.67
CA LEU A 44 4.25 3.00 2.85
C LEU A 44 4.32 4.53 2.76
N ARG A 45 5.32 5.10 2.09
CA ARG A 45 5.32 6.53 1.76
C ARG A 45 4.16 6.90 0.83
N ALA A 46 3.86 6.03 -0.15
CA ALA A 46 2.71 6.20 -1.02
C ALA A 46 1.38 6.08 -0.24
N TYR A 47 1.32 5.19 0.75
CA TYR A 47 0.17 5.11 1.66
C TYR A 47 -0.04 6.41 2.45
N ASP A 48 1.02 6.97 3.05
CA ASP A 48 0.95 8.23 3.78
C ASP A 48 0.52 9.39 2.88
N ARG A 49 1.09 9.48 1.67
CA ARG A 49 0.71 10.51 0.69
C ARG A 49 -0.76 10.38 0.27
N ALA A 50 -1.26 9.16 0.11
CA ALA A 50 -2.66 8.92 -0.19
C ALA A 50 -3.58 9.40 0.93
N ALA A 51 -3.19 9.21 2.19
CA ALA A 51 -3.96 9.67 3.35
C ALA A 51 -4.01 11.21 3.42
N GLU A 52 -2.89 11.89 3.17
CA GLU A 52 -2.83 13.36 3.08
C GLU A 52 -3.75 13.89 1.97
N ALA A 53 -3.64 13.32 0.77
CA ALA A 53 -4.47 13.73 -0.36
C ALA A 53 -5.96 13.48 -0.11
N ALA A 54 -6.32 12.33 0.49
CA ALA A 54 -7.69 12.01 0.87
C ALA A 54 -8.27 13.00 1.89
N ALA A 55 -7.46 13.48 2.85
CA ALA A 55 -7.89 14.51 3.78
C ALA A 55 -8.22 15.84 3.06
N ILE A 56 -7.42 16.22 2.05
CA ILE A 56 -7.67 17.41 1.22
C ILE A 56 -8.96 17.24 0.41
N VAL A 57 -9.16 16.09 -0.25
CA VAL A 57 -10.38 15.80 -1.02
C VAL A 57 -11.61 15.78 -0.13
N THR A 58 -11.50 15.25 1.09
CA THR A 58 -12.59 15.26 2.07
C THR A 58 -12.97 16.68 2.48
N ALA A 59 -11.98 17.55 2.69
CA ALA A 59 -12.19 18.93 3.12
C ALA A 59 -12.71 19.85 1.99
N GLN A 60 -12.23 19.66 0.75
CA GLN A 60 -12.47 20.58 -0.37
C GLN A 60 -13.44 20.02 -1.42
N GLY A 61 -13.72 18.73 -1.39
CA GLY A 61 -14.47 18.04 -2.43
C GLY A 61 -13.60 17.58 -3.61
N ILE A 62 -14.23 16.82 -4.49
CA ILE A 62 -13.61 16.29 -5.72
C ILE A 62 -13.46 17.34 -6.83
N THR A 63 -14.11 18.49 -6.69
CA THR A 63 -14.03 19.63 -7.59
C THR A 63 -13.70 20.91 -6.82
N VAL A 64 -12.87 21.76 -7.41
CA VAL A 64 -12.49 23.08 -6.88
C VAL A 64 -12.74 24.14 -7.95
N LEU A 65 -13.07 25.36 -7.53
CA LEU A 65 -13.25 26.49 -8.45
C LEU A 65 -11.89 27.10 -8.80
N ASP A 66 -11.70 27.44 -10.07
CA ASP A 66 -10.55 28.24 -10.49
C ASP A 66 -10.79 29.75 -10.26
N ARG A 67 -9.81 30.58 -10.62
CA ARG A 67 -9.88 32.05 -10.46
C ARG A 67 -11.05 32.72 -11.20
N TYR A 68 -11.68 32.04 -12.16
CA TYR A 68 -12.81 32.51 -12.94
C TYR A 68 -14.14 31.87 -12.49
N GLY A 69 -14.14 31.08 -11.42
CA GLY A 69 -15.32 30.38 -10.93
C GLY A 69 -15.68 29.14 -11.75
N VAL A 70 -14.77 28.63 -12.60
CA VAL A 70 -15.02 27.42 -13.38
C VAL A 70 -14.66 26.19 -12.52
N PRO A 71 -15.56 25.22 -12.35
CA PRO A 71 -15.26 24.00 -11.61
C PRO A 71 -14.24 23.14 -12.37
N LYS A 72 -13.17 22.75 -11.67
CA LYS A 72 -12.12 21.84 -12.15
C LYS A 72 -11.93 20.70 -11.16
N VAL A 73 -11.41 19.58 -11.63
CA VAL A 73 -11.06 18.45 -10.76
C VAL A 73 -10.03 18.91 -9.74
N ASN A 74 -10.25 18.55 -8.47
CA ASN A 74 -9.29 18.82 -7.41
C ASN A 74 -7.97 18.07 -7.70
N PRO A 75 -6.82 18.75 -7.80
CA PRO A 75 -5.53 18.09 -8.04
C PRO A 75 -5.20 16.98 -7.04
N ALA A 76 -5.71 17.08 -5.80
CA ALA A 76 -5.53 16.05 -4.78
C ALA A 76 -6.14 14.70 -5.18
N VAL A 77 -7.16 14.67 -6.04
CA VAL A 77 -7.78 13.42 -6.54
C VAL A 77 -6.79 12.58 -7.34
N ASP A 78 -6.01 13.20 -8.23
CA ASP A 78 -5.00 12.48 -9.02
C ASP A 78 -3.84 12.01 -8.12
N VAL A 79 -3.41 12.85 -7.16
CA VAL A 79 -2.39 12.47 -6.18
C VAL A 79 -2.84 11.28 -5.34
N GLU A 80 -4.06 11.31 -4.81
CA GLU A 80 -4.65 10.21 -4.04
C GLU A 80 -4.70 8.92 -4.86
N HIS A 81 -5.20 9.00 -6.09
CA HIS A 81 -5.32 7.85 -6.98
C HIS A 81 -3.96 7.22 -7.32
N ARG A 82 -2.98 8.03 -7.71
CA ARG A 82 -1.62 7.56 -8.06
C ARG A 82 -0.93 6.94 -6.85
N SER A 83 -1.05 7.58 -5.69
CA SER A 83 -0.43 7.11 -4.45
C SER A 83 -1.04 5.77 -4.01
N ARG A 84 -2.36 5.61 -4.10
CA ARG A 84 -3.02 4.32 -3.85
C ARG A 84 -2.59 3.25 -4.84
N THR A 85 -2.49 3.59 -6.12
CA THR A 85 -2.06 2.65 -7.16
C THR A 85 -0.64 2.17 -6.90
N LEU A 86 0.28 3.08 -6.55
CA LEU A 86 1.66 2.76 -6.21
C LEU A 86 1.74 1.89 -4.95
N PHE A 87 0.99 2.22 -3.91
CA PHE A 87 0.90 1.39 -2.70
C PHE A 87 0.46 -0.04 -3.03
N LEU A 88 -0.64 -0.21 -3.77
CA LEU A 88 -1.14 -1.54 -4.15
C LEU A 88 -0.17 -2.30 -5.06
N ALA A 89 0.51 -1.60 -5.98
CA ALA A 89 1.54 -2.20 -6.82
C ALA A 89 2.73 -2.69 -5.99
N ALA A 90 3.20 -1.90 -5.04
CA ALA A 90 4.25 -2.29 -4.10
C ALA A 90 3.83 -3.51 -3.27
N MET A 91 2.61 -3.53 -2.72
CA MET A 91 2.09 -4.68 -1.96
C MET A 91 2.02 -5.95 -2.82
N LYS A 92 1.61 -5.82 -4.09
CA LYS A 92 1.58 -6.94 -5.04
C LYS A 92 2.99 -7.44 -5.37
N GLN A 93 3.95 -6.53 -5.54
CA GLN A 93 5.35 -6.85 -5.84
C GLN A 93 6.05 -7.56 -4.68
N LEU A 94 5.68 -7.25 -3.44
CA LEU A 94 6.23 -7.91 -2.25
C LEU A 94 5.88 -9.40 -2.15
N GLN A 95 4.93 -9.88 -2.98
CA GLN A 95 4.52 -11.28 -3.12
C GLN A 95 4.49 -11.98 -1.76
N PHE A 96 3.67 -11.47 -0.84
CA PHE A 96 3.51 -12.06 0.48
C PHE A 96 3.13 -13.53 0.33
N LYS A 97 4.12 -14.42 0.54
CA LYS A 97 3.87 -15.85 0.55
C LYS A 97 3.13 -16.12 1.84
N VAL A 98 1.85 -16.48 1.71
CA VAL A 98 1.13 -17.16 2.77
C VAL A 98 1.63 -18.59 2.72
N ASP A 99 2.51 -18.95 3.65
CA ASP A 99 2.77 -20.36 3.91
C ASP A 99 1.43 -20.97 4.39
N ASP A 100 0.98 -22.02 3.69
CA ASP A 100 -0.28 -22.76 3.90
C ASP A 100 -1.60 -22.16 3.38
N ALA A 101 -1.74 -22.12 2.05
CA ALA A 101 -3.04 -22.42 1.43
C ALA A 101 -2.93 -23.75 0.66
N PRO A 102 -3.75 -24.77 0.95
CA PRO A 102 -3.83 -25.98 0.13
C PRO A 102 -4.07 -25.58 -1.33
N PRO A 103 -3.45 -26.25 -2.32
CA PRO A 103 -3.68 -25.93 -3.72
C PRO A 103 -5.19 -25.94 -4.00
N PRO A 104 -5.73 -24.95 -4.73
CA PRO A 104 -7.14 -24.96 -5.09
C PRO A 104 -7.42 -26.26 -5.84
N LYS A 105 -8.36 -27.06 -5.33
CA LYS A 105 -8.77 -28.31 -5.98
C LYS A 105 -9.12 -28.00 -7.43
N ILE A 106 -8.35 -28.55 -8.36
CA ILE A 106 -8.64 -28.52 -9.79
C ILE A 106 -10.00 -29.18 -9.98
N GLY A 107 -10.99 -28.33 -10.22
CA GLY A 107 -12.40 -28.71 -10.34
C GLY A 107 -13.14 -27.67 -11.16
N ARG A 108 -12.56 -27.26 -12.29
CA ARG A 108 -13.34 -26.59 -13.34
C ARG A 108 -14.11 -27.68 -14.08
N PRO A 109 -15.46 -27.70 -14.06
CA PRO A 109 -16.21 -28.68 -14.84
C PRO A 109 -15.86 -28.52 -16.33
N PRO A 110 -15.77 -29.63 -17.10
CA PRO A 110 -15.53 -29.55 -18.54
C PRO A 110 -16.67 -28.73 -19.15
N ARG A 111 -16.34 -27.67 -19.90
CA ARG A 111 -17.32 -26.96 -20.72
C ARG A 111 -17.81 -27.93 -21.79
N GLY A 112 -18.98 -28.51 -21.56
CA GLY A 112 -19.68 -29.31 -22.54
C GLY A 112 -19.97 -28.49 -23.79
N ARG A 113 -19.73 -29.12 -24.94
CA ARG A 113 -20.44 -28.87 -26.18
C ARG A 113 -20.80 -30.21 -26.79
#